data_AF-A0A1H3QEP0-F1
#
_entry.id   AF-A0A1H3QEP0-F1
#
_cell.length_a   1.000
_cell.length_b   1.000
_cell.length_c   1.000
_cell.angle_alpha   90.00
_cell.angle_beta   90.00
_cell.angle_gamma   90.00
#
_symmetry.space_group_name_H-M   'P 1'
#
loop_
_entity.id
_entity.type
_entity.pdbx_description
1 polymer ?
#
loop_
_entity_poly.entity_id
_entity_poly.type
_entity_poly.pdbx_seq_one_letter_code
_entity_poly.pdbx_strand_id
1 'polypeptide(L)'
;MRGFALYPFGSRAARRAAGPISLLQKFHVVRGLPHPIIACIPRLLAIGLCDNRTVPAETEPYRRPVGLAVFLILAGVVGWYSSFDLTLERIQTLINPDYVPTCNISPLVTCGPNMASWQGSLFGFPNPVIGVAAFVAPIIVGVAILAGARFAKWFWVLFNLGFALGLTFVIWLISQSIFVLGTLCPYCMLVWLVVIPLFLYVTAFNLKEGNFGNGAGSREIAALLYPWVWIVAVLCYLVIVVIAQLRLDAITSIIQSL
;
A
#
# COMPACT_ATOMS: atom_id res chain seq x y z
N MET A 1 -5.44 -10.22 41.15
CA MET A 1 -4.46 -10.93 40.30
C MET A 1 -5.07 -12.23 39.80
N ARG A 2 -5.45 -12.29 38.51
CA ARG A 2 -5.54 -13.50 37.66
C ARG A 2 -6.12 -13.08 36.32
N GLY A 3 -5.34 -13.32 35.27
CA GLY A 3 -5.58 -12.83 33.91
C GLY A 3 -6.78 -13.49 33.23
N PHE A 4 -7.46 -12.69 32.42
CA PHE A 4 -8.42 -13.13 31.41
C PHE A 4 -7.64 -13.70 30.23
N ALA A 5 -7.69 -15.02 30.07
CA ALA A 5 -7.11 -15.71 28.92
C ALA A 5 -8.04 -15.56 27.71
N LEU A 6 -7.41 -15.19 26.59
CA LEU A 6 -8.02 -15.02 25.27
C LEU A 6 -8.58 -16.34 24.74
N TYR A 7 -9.75 -16.23 24.09
CA TYR A 7 -10.44 -17.26 23.30
C TYR A 7 -9.53 -17.92 22.25
N PRO A 8 -9.60 -19.25 22.05
CA PRO A 8 -9.13 -19.86 20.82
C PRO A 8 -10.27 -19.93 19.79
N PHE A 9 -10.08 -19.25 18.66
CA PHE A 9 -10.90 -19.40 17.46
C PHE A 9 -10.65 -20.80 16.86
N GLY A 10 -11.69 -21.62 16.84
CA GLY A 10 -11.64 -23.00 16.36
C GLY A 10 -11.46 -23.10 14.84
N SER A 11 -10.48 -23.90 14.43
CA SER A 11 -10.42 -24.47 13.08
C SER A 11 -11.21 -25.79 13.04
N ARG A 12 -12.29 -25.77 12.26
CA ARG A 12 -12.97 -26.98 11.77
C ARG A 12 -11.99 -27.74 10.89
N ALA A 13 -11.71 -29.01 11.19
CA ALA A 13 -11.53 -30.12 10.23
C ALA A 13 -10.77 -31.29 10.87
N ALA A 14 -11.48 -32.15 11.61
CA ALA A 14 -11.00 -33.51 11.89
C ALA A 14 -12.18 -34.39 12.32
N ARG A 15 -13.08 -34.70 11.39
CA ARG A 15 -14.04 -35.79 11.54
C ARG A 15 -14.25 -36.47 10.18
N ARG A 16 -14.16 -37.80 10.21
CA ARG A 16 -14.21 -38.80 9.11
C ARG A 16 -12.82 -39.10 8.53
N ALA A 17 -12.30 -40.33 8.52
CA ALA A 17 -12.95 -41.63 8.53
C ALA A 17 -12.14 -42.68 9.32
N ALA A 18 -12.87 -43.57 10.00
CA ALA A 18 -12.40 -44.83 10.52
C ALA A 18 -12.74 -45.94 9.51
N GLY A 19 -11.85 -46.92 9.34
CA GLY A 19 -12.06 -48.16 8.58
C GLY A 19 -10.75 -48.91 8.30
N PRO A 20 -10.72 -50.25 8.26
CA PRO A 20 -9.95 -50.99 9.27
C PRO A 20 -9.02 -52.12 8.73
N ILE A 21 -8.21 -52.67 9.65
CA ILE A 21 -7.64 -54.04 9.69
C ILE A 21 -6.33 -54.38 8.93
N SER A 22 -5.42 -54.94 9.74
CA SER A 22 -4.34 -55.91 9.46
C SER A 22 -3.02 -55.40 8.87
N LEU A 23 -2.03 -55.24 9.73
CA LEU A 23 -0.73 -55.87 9.50
C LEU A 23 0.03 -56.04 10.82
N LEU A 24 0.37 -57.30 11.07
CA LEU A 24 1.11 -57.83 12.20
C LEU A 24 2.46 -57.10 12.35
N GLN A 25 2.61 -56.27 13.38
CA GLN A 25 3.92 -55.87 13.87
C GLN A 25 4.17 -56.56 15.20
N LYS A 26 4.94 -57.65 15.14
CA LYS A 26 5.47 -58.38 16.29
C LYS A 26 6.21 -57.40 17.20
N PHE A 27 5.66 -57.10 18.36
CA PHE A 27 6.38 -56.50 19.47
C PHE A 27 7.36 -57.54 20.03
N HIS A 28 8.63 -57.48 19.63
CA HIS A 28 9.70 -58.03 20.44
C HIS A 28 10.01 -57.05 21.56
N VAL A 29 9.45 -57.31 22.74
CA VAL A 29 9.84 -56.68 23.99
C VAL A 29 11.25 -57.17 24.34
N VAL A 30 12.27 -56.36 24.08
CA VAL A 30 13.60 -56.58 24.65
C VAL A 30 13.57 -56.05 26.09
N ARG A 31 13.35 -56.95 27.05
CA ARG A 31 13.52 -56.67 28.48
C ARG A 31 15.01 -56.55 28.80
N GLY A 32 15.38 -55.43 29.44
CA GLY A 32 16.58 -55.32 30.26
C GLY A 32 17.72 -54.52 29.65
N LEU A 33 17.85 -53.24 30.01
CA LEU A 33 19.11 -52.50 30.10
C LEU A 33 18.92 -51.24 30.97
N PRO A 34 19.69 -51.06 32.07
CA PRO A 34 19.56 -49.92 32.97
C PRO A 34 20.53 -48.78 32.58
N HIS A 35 20.12 -47.89 31.68
CA HIS A 35 20.82 -46.64 31.26
C HIS A 35 22.34 -46.74 30.95
N PRO A 36 23.01 -45.62 30.59
CA PRO A 36 23.20 -45.13 29.23
C PRO A 36 24.64 -45.41 28.73
N ILE A 37 24.80 -46.12 27.62
CA ILE A 37 26.09 -46.23 26.94
C ILE A 37 25.92 -45.70 25.52
N ILE A 38 26.42 -44.48 25.33
CA ILE A 38 26.77 -43.91 24.03
C ILE A 38 27.90 -44.78 23.49
N ALA A 39 27.54 -45.90 22.85
CA ALA A 39 28.46 -46.73 22.11
C ALA A 39 28.62 -46.09 20.73
N CYS A 40 29.77 -45.45 20.53
CA CYS A 40 30.27 -44.97 19.25
C CYS A 40 30.45 -46.19 18.31
N ILE A 41 29.45 -46.47 17.48
CA ILE A 41 29.52 -47.51 16.45
C ILE A 41 30.45 -47.02 15.32
N PRO A 42 31.31 -47.90 14.74
CA PRO A 42 32.41 -47.48 13.88
C PRO A 42 31.93 -46.85 12.57
N ARG A 43 32.71 -45.87 12.14
CA ARG A 43 32.51 -44.86 11.09
C ARG A 43 32.46 -45.38 9.64
N LEU A 44 31.96 -46.59 9.39
CA LEU A 44 31.92 -47.18 8.03
C LEU A 44 30.54 -47.66 7.54
N LEU A 45 29.49 -47.60 8.36
CA LEU A 45 28.14 -48.06 7.96
C LEU A 45 27.02 -47.03 8.22
N ALA A 46 27.36 -45.73 8.19
CA ALA A 46 26.41 -44.65 8.48
C ALA A 46 26.34 -43.58 7.37
N ILE A 47 26.65 -43.93 6.12
CA ILE A 47 26.56 -43.00 4.97
C ILE A 47 25.13 -42.87 4.42
N GLY A 48 24.15 -43.64 4.91
CA GLY A 48 22.82 -43.74 4.27
C GLY A 48 21.60 -43.23 5.03
N LEU A 49 21.70 -42.78 6.28
CA LEU A 49 20.50 -42.61 7.14
C LEU A 49 20.24 -41.20 7.69
N CYS A 50 21.12 -40.23 7.43
CA CYS A 50 20.78 -38.81 7.57
C CYS A 50 20.40 -38.23 6.20
N ASP A 51 19.49 -38.89 5.48
CA ASP A 51 18.85 -38.30 4.30
C ASP A 51 17.80 -37.30 4.78
N ASN A 52 18.23 -36.06 5.02
CA ASN A 52 17.35 -34.96 5.46
C ASN A 52 16.56 -34.35 4.29
N ARG A 53 16.25 -35.13 3.24
CA ARG A 53 15.45 -34.72 2.07
C ARG A 53 13.99 -34.42 2.38
N THR A 54 13.55 -34.62 3.62
CA THR A 54 12.17 -34.35 4.07
C THR A 54 12.03 -33.12 4.96
N VAL A 55 13.09 -32.34 5.18
CA VAL A 55 12.91 -30.99 5.71
C VAL A 55 12.39 -30.14 4.56
N PRO A 56 11.10 -29.75 4.54
CA PRO A 56 10.65 -28.74 3.59
C PRO A 56 11.59 -27.54 3.77
N ALA A 57 12.20 -27.10 2.67
CA ALA A 57 13.12 -25.96 2.63
C ALA A 57 12.62 -24.86 3.56
N GLU A 58 13.53 -24.29 4.37
CA GLU A 58 13.25 -23.15 5.24
C GLU A 58 12.26 -22.21 4.52
N THR A 59 11.11 -21.98 5.14
CA THR A 59 10.16 -20.98 4.63
C THR A 59 10.95 -19.69 4.49
N GLU A 60 11.20 -19.26 3.25
CA GLU A 60 11.90 -18.02 2.89
C GLU A 60 11.56 -16.94 3.92
N PRO A 61 12.55 -16.38 4.65
CA PRO A 61 12.28 -15.45 5.72
C PRO A 61 11.50 -14.26 5.15
N TYR A 62 10.22 -14.16 5.55
CA TYR A 62 9.32 -13.10 5.10
C TYR A 62 9.97 -11.74 5.40
N ARG A 63 10.46 -11.08 4.35
CA ARG A 63 11.10 -9.77 4.46
C ARG A 63 10.02 -8.70 4.60
N ARG A 64 9.94 -8.09 5.79
CA ARG A 64 9.02 -6.99 6.05
C ARG A 64 9.33 -5.83 5.08
N PRO A 65 8.36 -5.31 4.31
CA PRO A 65 8.61 -4.25 3.34
C PRO A 65 8.67 -2.88 4.04
N VAL A 66 9.72 -2.65 4.84
CA VAL A 66 9.89 -1.43 5.65
C VAL A 66 9.91 -0.17 4.78
N GLY A 67 10.58 -0.22 3.62
CA GLY A 67 10.62 0.92 2.70
C GLY A 67 9.25 1.34 2.18
N LEU A 68 8.40 0.36 1.81
CA LEU A 68 7.02 0.64 1.41
C LEU A 68 6.21 1.19 2.58
N ALA A 69 6.38 0.65 3.79
CA ALA A 69 5.67 1.10 4.98
C ALA A 69 5.95 2.57 5.31
N VAL A 70 7.23 2.96 5.33
CA VAL A 70 7.64 4.36 5.55
C VAL A 70 7.09 5.26 4.45
N PHE A 71 7.17 4.83 3.19
CA PHE A 71 6.62 5.59 2.07
C PHE A 71 5.10 5.80 2.18
N LEU A 72 4.33 4.76 2.52
CA LEU A 72 2.88 4.85 2.74
C LEU A 72 2.53 5.85 3.85
N ILE A 73 3.29 5.86 4.96
CA ILE A 73 3.08 6.80 6.06
C ILE A 73 3.35 8.23 5.60
N LEU A 74 4.51 8.49 5.00
CA LEU A 74 4.90 9.84 4.60
C LEU A 74 3.96 10.41 3.53
N ALA A 75 3.69 9.63 2.47
CA ALA A 75 2.78 10.03 1.42
C ALA A 75 1.34 10.18 1.92
N GLY A 76 0.91 9.30 2.83
CA GLY A 76 -0.39 9.39 3.50
C GLY A 76 -0.52 10.66 4.36
N VAL A 77 0.50 10.99 5.16
CA VAL A 77 0.51 12.20 6.00
C VAL A 77 0.48 13.47 5.15
N VAL A 78 1.27 13.54 4.07
CA VAL A 78 1.26 14.69 3.16
C VAL A 78 -0.11 14.85 2.50
N GLY A 79 -0.68 13.77 1.97
CA GLY A 79 -2.02 13.80 1.35
C GLY A 79 -3.12 14.18 2.34
N TRP A 80 -3.06 13.65 3.56
CA TRP A 80 -3.98 13.98 4.64
C TRP A 80 -3.88 15.46 5.02
N TYR A 81 -2.67 15.97 5.22
CA TYR A 81 -2.41 17.38 5.53
C TYR A 81 -3.00 18.29 4.46
N SER A 82 -2.71 18.05 3.18
CA SER A 82 -3.21 18.89 2.08
C SER A 82 -4.74 18.86 1.95
N SER A 83 -5.36 17.70 2.22
CA SER A 83 -6.81 17.55 2.19
C SER A 83 -7.49 18.22 3.38
N PHE A 84 -6.85 18.15 4.55
CA PHE A 84 -7.32 18.78 5.77
C PHE A 84 -7.25 20.30 5.64
N ASP A 85 -6.13 20.83 5.18
CA ASP A 85 -5.96 22.27 4.99
C ASP A 85 -6.96 22.83 3.95
N LEU A 86 -7.13 22.15 2.81
CA LEU A 86 -8.18 22.51 1.84
C LEU A 86 -9.60 22.53 2.44
N THR A 87 -9.88 21.64 3.38
CA THR A 87 -11.18 21.63 4.08
C THR A 87 -11.30 22.83 5.00
N LEU A 88 -10.25 23.19 5.74
CA LEU A 88 -10.21 24.39 6.58
C LEU A 88 -10.37 25.68 5.76
N GLU A 89 -9.64 25.78 4.65
CA GLU A 89 -9.74 26.88 3.68
C GLU A 89 -11.19 27.01 3.16
N ARG A 90 -11.87 25.88 2.91
CA ARG A 90 -13.26 25.89 2.45
C ARG A 90 -14.20 26.41 3.52
N ILE A 91 -13.98 26.01 4.76
CA ILE A 91 -14.78 26.44 5.90
C ILE A 91 -14.59 27.94 6.13
N GLN A 92 -13.36 28.44 6.09
CA GLN A 92 -13.08 29.86 6.30
C GLN A 92 -13.71 30.75 5.23
N THR A 93 -13.63 30.34 3.95
CA THR A 93 -14.31 31.06 2.85
C THR A 93 -15.84 31.04 2.95
N LEU A 94 -16.42 30.05 3.63
CA LEU A 94 -17.87 30.00 3.89
C LEU A 94 -18.27 30.87 5.09
N ILE A 95 -17.38 31.02 6.08
CA ILE A 95 -17.62 31.85 7.27
C ILE A 95 -17.47 33.33 6.94
N ASN A 96 -16.41 33.68 6.20
CA ASN A 96 -16.10 35.05 5.82
C ASN A 96 -15.85 35.13 4.31
N PRO A 97 -16.76 35.75 3.53
CA PRO A 97 -16.58 35.94 2.09
C PRO A 97 -15.33 36.75 1.71
N ASP A 98 -14.83 37.60 2.61
CA ASP A 98 -13.64 38.43 2.39
C ASP A 98 -12.33 37.71 2.77
N TYR A 99 -12.42 36.45 3.23
CA TYR A 99 -11.24 35.66 3.57
C TYR A 99 -10.47 35.24 2.32
N VAL A 100 -9.17 35.54 2.31
CA VAL A 100 -8.25 35.16 1.24
C VAL A 100 -7.54 33.85 1.65
N PRO A 101 -7.75 32.75 0.91
CA PRO A 101 -7.11 31.48 1.23
C PRO A 101 -5.58 31.53 1.17
N THR A 102 -4.90 30.75 2.01
CA THR A 102 -3.41 30.69 1.99
C THR A 102 -2.85 30.13 0.68
N CYS A 103 -3.65 29.32 -0.02
CA CYS A 103 -3.33 28.76 -1.32
C CYS A 103 -3.58 29.71 -2.50
N ASN A 104 -3.90 30.99 -2.26
CA ASN A 104 -4.08 32.03 -3.27
C ASN A 104 -2.80 32.86 -3.42
N ILE A 105 -1.90 32.44 -4.31
CA ILE A 105 -0.55 33.03 -4.46
C ILE A 105 -0.51 33.97 -5.67
N SER A 106 -1.11 33.55 -6.78
CA SER A 106 -1.14 34.33 -8.03
C SER A 106 -2.44 34.05 -8.81
N PRO A 107 -2.77 34.84 -9.84
CA PRO A 107 -3.97 34.64 -10.64
C PRO A 107 -4.07 33.23 -11.24
N LEU A 108 -2.92 32.62 -11.57
CA LEU A 108 -2.85 31.25 -12.06
C LEU A 108 -2.82 30.22 -10.91
N VAL A 109 -2.09 30.54 -9.82
CA VAL A 109 -1.87 29.65 -8.69
C VAL A 109 -2.83 30.02 -7.55
N THR A 110 -4.06 29.54 -7.68
CA THR A 110 -5.15 29.83 -6.74
C THR A 110 -6.07 28.63 -6.53
N CYS A 111 -6.67 28.56 -5.35
CA CYS A 111 -7.62 27.52 -4.95
C CYS A 111 -9.09 27.95 -5.04
N GLY A 112 -9.39 29.26 -5.08
CA GLY A 112 -10.76 29.79 -5.03
C GLY A 112 -11.69 29.21 -6.11
N PRO A 113 -11.35 29.33 -7.41
CA PRO A 113 -12.17 28.81 -8.50
C PRO A 113 -12.42 27.30 -8.39
N ASN A 114 -11.39 26.51 -8.03
CA ASN A 114 -11.52 25.08 -7.85
C ASN A 114 -12.51 24.72 -6.73
N MET A 115 -12.47 25.45 -5.61
CA MET A 115 -13.29 25.18 -4.42
C MET A 115 -14.73 25.67 -4.54
N ALA A 116 -14.95 26.75 -5.31
CA ALA A 116 -16.28 27.30 -5.59
C ALA A 116 -17.01 26.54 -6.71
N SER A 117 -16.26 25.78 -7.53
CA SER A 117 -16.81 25.03 -8.65
C SER A 117 -17.65 23.82 -8.21
N TRP A 118 -18.58 23.40 -9.07
CA TRP A 118 -19.34 22.16 -8.86
C TRP A 118 -18.42 20.93 -8.93
N GLN A 119 -17.34 21.00 -9.71
CA GLN A 119 -16.32 19.94 -9.79
C GLN A 119 -15.63 19.74 -8.43
N GLY A 120 -15.47 20.81 -7.65
CA GLY A 120 -14.93 20.78 -6.28
C GLY A 120 -15.87 20.18 -5.24
N SER A 121 -17.13 19.93 -5.59
CA SER A 121 -18.16 19.33 -4.72
C SER A 121 -18.99 18.27 -5.47
N LEU A 122 -18.33 17.36 -6.18
CA LEU A 122 -18.97 16.44 -7.14
C LEU A 122 -20.07 15.58 -6.50
N PHE A 123 -19.88 15.17 -5.25
CA PHE A 123 -20.81 14.33 -4.51
C PHE A 123 -21.76 15.12 -3.60
N GLY A 124 -21.89 16.44 -3.81
CA GLY A 124 -22.72 17.34 -3.00
C GLY A 124 -22.04 17.82 -1.71
N PHE A 125 -20.82 17.39 -1.45
CA PHE A 125 -19.98 17.88 -0.36
C PHE A 125 -18.56 18.18 -0.88
N PRO A 126 -17.76 18.99 -0.15
CA PRO A 126 -16.43 19.35 -0.60
C PRO A 126 -15.53 18.11 -0.79
N ASN A 127 -14.98 17.95 -1.99
CA ASN A 127 -14.11 16.82 -2.32
C ASN A 127 -12.92 16.62 -1.35
N PRO A 128 -12.29 17.67 -0.76
CA PRO A 128 -11.20 17.49 0.20
C PRO A 128 -11.56 16.60 1.41
N VAL A 129 -12.84 16.52 1.80
CA VAL A 129 -13.31 15.62 2.86
C VAL A 129 -13.06 14.14 2.51
N ILE A 130 -13.16 13.78 1.22
CA ILE A 130 -12.82 12.43 0.74
C ILE A 130 -11.34 12.14 1.02
N GLY A 131 -10.47 13.11 0.76
CA GLY A 131 -9.04 12.98 1.01
C GLY A 131 -8.73 12.80 2.50
N VAL A 132 -9.35 13.60 3.38
CA VAL A 132 -9.20 13.49 4.83
C VAL A 132 -9.54 12.08 5.32
N ALA A 133 -10.60 11.47 4.80
CA ALA A 133 -10.97 10.10 5.17
C ALA A 133 -10.05 9.04 4.52
N ALA A 134 -9.74 9.18 3.23
CA ALA A 134 -9.04 8.16 2.45
C ALA A 134 -7.54 8.06 2.81
N PHE A 135 -6.86 9.19 3.06
CA PHE A 135 -5.42 9.19 3.35
C PHE A 135 -5.06 8.62 4.72
N VAL A 136 -6.04 8.41 5.61
CA VAL A 136 -5.81 7.67 6.86
C VAL A 136 -5.46 6.21 6.58
N ALA A 137 -6.00 5.61 5.51
CA ALA A 137 -5.75 4.21 5.17
C ALA A 137 -4.26 3.88 4.95
N PRO A 138 -3.50 4.58 4.08
CA PRO A 138 -2.06 4.31 3.93
C PRO A 138 -1.24 4.54 5.21
N ILE A 139 -1.63 5.51 6.04
CA ILE A 139 -0.95 5.75 7.33
C ILE A 139 -1.12 4.52 8.22
N ILE A 140 -2.36 4.06 8.42
CA ILE A 140 -2.65 2.90 9.28
C ILE A 140 -1.97 1.64 8.72
N VAL A 141 -2.05 1.40 7.41
CA VAL A 141 -1.44 0.23 6.77
C VAL A 141 0.08 0.26 6.92
N GLY A 142 0.72 1.40 6.70
CA GLY A 142 2.15 1.55 6.89
C GLY A 142 2.58 1.30 8.34
N VAL A 143 1.88 1.89 9.32
CA VAL A 143 2.15 1.65 10.75
C VAL A 143 1.95 0.17 11.11
N ALA A 144 0.89 -0.46 10.60
CA ALA A 144 0.62 -1.87 10.84
C ALA A 144 1.73 -2.77 10.28
N ILE A 145 2.28 -2.47 9.10
CA ILE A 145 3.42 -3.21 8.54
C ILE A 145 4.66 -3.06 9.43
N LEU A 146 4.93 -1.85 9.96
CA LEU A 146 6.04 -1.63 10.90
C LEU A 146 5.85 -2.39 12.21
N ALA A 147 4.60 -2.51 12.69
CA ALA A 147 4.23 -3.35 13.83
C ALA A 147 4.31 -4.86 13.55
N GLY A 148 4.56 -5.26 12.29
CA GLY A 148 4.71 -6.66 11.89
C GLY A 148 3.41 -7.33 11.42
N ALA A 149 2.36 -6.56 11.15
CA ALA A 149 1.11 -7.09 10.59
C ALA A 149 1.33 -7.70 9.21
N ARG A 150 0.59 -8.78 8.94
CA ARG A 150 0.55 -9.43 7.62
C ARG A 150 -0.86 -9.37 7.09
N PHE A 151 -1.01 -8.84 5.88
CA PHE A 151 -2.29 -8.71 5.22
C PHE A 151 -2.51 -9.83 4.20
N ALA A 152 -3.76 -10.25 4.05
CA ALA A 152 -4.16 -11.22 3.03
C ALA A 152 -4.09 -10.62 1.61
N LYS A 153 -4.00 -11.47 0.58
CA LYS A 153 -3.94 -11.02 -0.82
C LYS A 153 -5.14 -10.15 -1.24
N TRP A 154 -6.35 -10.52 -0.81
CA TRP A 154 -7.56 -9.76 -1.13
C TRP A 154 -7.53 -8.33 -0.56
N PHE A 155 -6.94 -8.15 0.62
CA PHE A 155 -6.79 -6.83 1.24
C PHE A 155 -5.91 -5.94 0.36
N TRP A 156 -4.79 -6.48 -0.10
CA TRP A 156 -3.87 -5.79 -1.00
C TRP A 156 -4.50 -5.40 -2.33
N VAL A 157 -5.36 -6.25 -2.89
CA VAL A 157 -6.14 -5.95 -4.11
C VAL A 157 -7.14 -4.81 -3.85
N LEU A 158 -7.90 -4.86 -2.75
CA LEU A 158 -8.84 -3.79 -2.40
C LEU A 158 -8.13 -2.47 -2.08
N PHE A 159 -6.98 -2.53 -1.40
CA PHE A 159 -6.16 -1.36 -1.11
C PHE A 159 -5.64 -0.71 -2.40
N ASN A 160 -5.22 -1.53 -3.37
CA ASN A 160 -4.86 -1.06 -4.71
C ASN A 160 -6.05 -0.45 -5.45
N LEU A 161 -7.23 -1.06 -5.35
CA LEU A 161 -8.45 -0.57 -5.97
C LEU A 161 -8.82 0.82 -5.42
N GLY A 162 -8.66 1.05 -4.12
CA GLY A 162 -8.82 2.36 -3.50
C GLY A 162 -7.92 3.42 -4.15
N PHE A 163 -6.63 3.11 -4.34
CA PHE A 163 -5.71 4.01 -5.04
C PHE A 163 -6.01 4.17 -6.52
N ALA A 164 -6.49 3.12 -7.20
CA ALA A 164 -6.90 3.22 -8.60
C ALA A 164 -8.06 4.20 -8.75
N LEU A 165 -9.09 4.08 -7.92
CA LEU A 165 -10.22 5.00 -7.89
C LEU A 165 -9.78 6.43 -7.54
N GLY A 166 -8.92 6.57 -6.53
CA GLY A 166 -8.34 7.86 -6.16
C GLY A 166 -7.55 8.50 -7.30
N LEU A 167 -6.73 7.72 -8.00
CA LEU A 167 -5.96 8.18 -9.15
C LEU A 167 -6.87 8.59 -10.32
N THR A 168 -7.89 7.81 -10.64
CA THR A 168 -8.88 8.16 -11.67
C THR A 168 -9.58 9.48 -11.33
N PHE A 169 -9.99 9.65 -10.08
CA PHE A 169 -10.64 10.88 -9.63
C PHE A 169 -9.69 12.09 -9.71
N VAL A 170 -8.43 11.90 -9.31
CA VAL A 170 -7.38 12.91 -9.40
C VAL A 170 -7.11 13.30 -10.87
N ILE A 171 -6.93 12.34 -11.78
CA ILE A 171 -6.73 12.59 -13.22
C ILE A 171 -7.90 13.41 -13.78
N TRP A 172 -9.12 13.09 -13.40
CA TRP A 172 -10.29 13.88 -13.78
C TRP A 172 -10.20 15.31 -13.23
N LEU A 173 -9.93 15.52 -11.94
CA LEU A 173 -9.80 16.87 -11.36
C LEU A 173 -8.67 17.71 -11.98
N ILE A 174 -7.56 17.06 -12.36
CA ILE A 174 -6.45 17.70 -13.08
C ILE A 174 -6.94 18.20 -14.43
N SER A 175 -7.68 17.36 -15.16
CA SER A 175 -8.27 17.74 -16.45
C SER A 175 -9.22 18.93 -16.31
N GLN A 176 -10.06 18.96 -15.26
CA GLN A 176 -10.95 20.08 -15.00
C GLN A 176 -10.17 21.36 -14.67
N SER A 177 -9.10 21.24 -13.88
CA SER A 177 -8.27 22.38 -13.49
C SER A 177 -7.57 23.02 -14.70
N ILE A 178 -6.98 22.20 -15.57
CA ILE A 178 -6.19 22.66 -16.73
C ILE A 178 -7.08 23.11 -17.88
N PHE A 179 -8.11 22.35 -18.24
CA PHE A 179 -8.86 22.57 -19.48
C PHE A 179 -10.13 23.40 -19.31
N VAL A 180 -10.66 23.50 -18.08
CA VAL A 180 -11.94 24.18 -17.81
C VAL A 180 -11.75 25.42 -16.94
N LEU A 181 -11.10 25.26 -15.78
CA LEU A 181 -10.95 26.34 -14.80
C LEU A 181 -9.79 27.27 -15.11
N GLY A 182 -8.70 26.75 -15.69
CA GLY A 182 -7.51 27.54 -15.98
C GLY A 182 -6.72 27.95 -14.74
N THR A 183 -6.82 27.20 -13.64
CA THR A 183 -6.15 27.52 -12.37
C THR A 183 -5.54 26.29 -11.70
N LEU A 184 -4.45 26.48 -10.96
CA LEU A 184 -3.66 25.43 -10.31
C LEU A 184 -3.62 25.66 -8.79
N CYS A 185 -4.25 24.78 -8.03
CA CYS A 185 -4.27 24.88 -6.57
C CYS A 185 -3.05 24.14 -5.93
N PRO A 186 -2.18 24.82 -5.15
CA PRO A 186 -1.01 24.22 -4.49
C PRO A 186 -1.30 23.04 -3.56
N TYR A 187 -2.49 22.94 -2.98
CA TYR A 187 -2.84 21.77 -2.16
C TYR A 187 -3.31 20.59 -3.01
N CYS A 188 -4.05 20.84 -4.10
CA CYS A 188 -4.36 19.81 -5.09
C CYS A 188 -3.07 19.26 -5.72
N MET A 189 -2.19 20.16 -6.18
CA MET A 189 -0.73 20.20 -5.97
C MET A 189 -0.04 19.02 -5.28
N LEU A 190 -0.31 18.89 -4.00
CA LEU A 190 0.32 17.92 -3.14
C LEU A 190 -0.43 16.59 -3.16
N VAL A 191 -1.75 16.61 -3.32
CA VAL A 191 -2.59 15.41 -3.38
C VAL A 191 -2.22 14.52 -4.57
N TRP A 192 -2.21 15.03 -5.80
CA TRP A 192 -1.74 14.25 -6.96
C TRP A 192 -0.26 13.87 -6.88
N LEU A 193 0.58 14.68 -6.21
CA LEU A 193 2.00 14.38 -5.98
C LEU A 193 2.19 13.13 -5.10
N VAL A 194 1.24 12.81 -4.23
CA VAL A 194 1.29 11.59 -3.42
C VAL A 194 0.46 10.44 -3.99
N VAL A 195 -0.70 10.73 -4.61
CA VAL A 195 -1.60 9.68 -5.12
C VAL A 195 -0.98 8.91 -6.28
N ILE A 196 -0.29 9.60 -7.21
CA ILE A 196 0.38 8.95 -8.35
C ILE A 196 1.41 7.91 -7.87
N PRO A 197 2.41 8.27 -7.04
CA PRO A 197 3.39 7.30 -6.59
C PRO A 197 2.79 6.27 -5.62
N LEU A 198 1.80 6.63 -4.79
CA LEU A 198 1.07 5.65 -3.96
C LEU A 198 0.47 4.53 -4.83
N PHE A 199 -0.26 4.90 -5.89
CA PHE A 199 -0.81 3.92 -6.82
C PHE A 199 0.28 3.07 -7.48
N LEU A 200 1.34 3.70 -8.00
CA LEU A 200 2.41 3.01 -8.72
C LEU A 200 3.17 2.03 -7.81
N TYR A 201 3.57 2.45 -6.61
CA TYR A 201 4.32 1.61 -5.68
C TYR A 201 3.46 0.48 -5.10
N VAL A 202 2.18 0.72 -4.79
CA VAL A 202 1.27 -0.33 -4.31
C VAL A 202 0.98 -1.34 -5.44
N THR A 203 0.79 -0.87 -6.68
CA THR A 203 0.58 -1.74 -7.84
C THR A 203 1.82 -2.59 -8.13
N ALA A 204 3.01 -1.97 -8.14
CA ALA A 204 4.28 -2.68 -8.35
C ALA A 204 4.55 -3.68 -7.22
N PHE A 205 4.22 -3.34 -5.97
CA PHE A 205 4.30 -4.26 -4.84
C PHE A 205 3.37 -5.46 -5.02
N ASN A 206 2.13 -5.23 -5.45
CA ASN A 206 1.15 -6.29 -5.69
C ASN A 206 1.56 -7.25 -6.81
N LEU A 207 2.14 -6.71 -7.89
CA LEU A 207 2.68 -7.52 -8.98
C LEU A 207 3.88 -8.35 -8.54
N LYS A 208 4.83 -7.75 -7.81
CA LYS A 208 6.02 -8.42 -7.27
C LYS A 208 5.64 -9.56 -6.33
N GLU A 209 4.74 -9.30 -5.38
CA GLU A 209 4.33 -10.29 -4.37
C GLU A 209 3.32 -11.33 -4.91
N GLY A 210 2.80 -11.16 -6.13
CA GLY A 210 1.83 -12.10 -6.70
C GLY A 210 0.43 -11.98 -6.08
N ASN A 211 0.08 -10.80 -5.57
CA ASN A 211 -1.22 -10.54 -4.93
C ASN A 211 -2.38 -10.57 -5.93
N PHE A 212 -2.10 -10.30 -7.22
CA PHE A 212 -3.08 -10.39 -8.30
C PHE A 212 -3.27 -11.80 -8.87
N GLY A 213 -2.57 -12.82 -8.34
CA GLY A 213 -2.62 -14.18 -8.89
C GLY A 213 -1.81 -14.37 -10.17
N ASN A 214 -0.86 -13.47 -10.42
CA ASN A 214 -0.03 -13.44 -11.62
C ASN A 214 1.10 -14.50 -11.59
N GLY A 215 1.46 -15.03 -12.77
CA GLY A 215 2.42 -16.15 -12.93
C GLY A 215 3.87 -15.78 -12.62
N ALA A 216 4.75 -16.78 -12.46
CA ALA A 216 6.14 -16.59 -12.02
C ALA A 216 6.94 -15.54 -12.82
N GLY A 217 6.88 -15.59 -14.16
CA GLY A 217 7.60 -14.64 -15.01
C GLY A 217 7.15 -13.18 -14.81
N SER A 218 5.86 -12.94 -14.55
CA SER A 218 5.37 -11.58 -14.27
C SER A 218 5.87 -11.04 -12.93
N ARG A 219 6.12 -11.91 -11.95
CA ARG A 219 6.62 -11.54 -10.62
C ARG A 219 8.11 -11.17 -10.70
N GLU A 220 8.87 -11.90 -11.50
CA GLU A 220 10.28 -11.61 -11.78
C GLU A 220 10.44 -10.26 -12.50
N ILE A 221 9.65 -10.03 -13.55
CA ILE A 221 9.64 -8.74 -14.26
C ILE A 221 9.26 -7.60 -13.30
N ALA A 222 8.23 -7.80 -12.48
CA ALA A 222 7.81 -6.79 -11.51
C ALA A 222 8.89 -6.52 -10.45
N ALA A 223 9.63 -7.54 -10.01
CA ALA A 223 10.75 -7.38 -9.08
C ALA A 223 11.89 -6.56 -9.70
N LEU A 224 12.19 -6.79 -10.98
CA LEU A 224 13.18 -6.03 -11.73
C LEU A 224 12.77 -4.57 -11.97
N LEU A 225 11.49 -4.32 -12.20
CA LEU A 225 10.95 -2.98 -12.45
C LEU A 225 10.69 -2.17 -11.18
N TYR A 226 10.54 -2.82 -10.02
CA TYR A 226 10.20 -2.15 -8.76
C TYR A 226 11.13 -0.97 -8.39
N PRO A 227 12.47 -1.05 -8.56
CA PRO A 227 13.36 0.08 -8.30
C PRO A 227 13.22 1.24 -9.30
N TRP A 228 12.63 1.00 -10.47
CA TRP A 228 12.47 1.99 -11.54
C TRP A 228 11.12 2.72 -11.51
N VAL A 229 10.24 2.36 -10.55
CA VAL A 229 8.90 2.95 -10.41
C VAL A 229 8.94 4.47 -10.24
N TRP A 230 9.97 5.03 -9.60
CA TRP A 230 10.12 6.48 -9.46
C TRP A 230 10.30 7.18 -10.82
N ILE A 231 10.92 6.54 -11.81
CA ILE A 231 11.04 7.10 -13.17
C ILE A 231 9.66 7.23 -13.79
N VAL A 232 8.81 6.21 -13.64
CA VAL A 232 7.43 6.27 -14.13
C VAL A 232 6.66 7.42 -13.47
N ALA A 233 6.82 7.61 -12.16
CA ALA A 233 6.22 8.76 -11.46
C ALA A 233 6.72 10.11 -12.00
N VAL A 234 8.04 10.26 -12.21
CA VAL A 234 8.65 11.46 -12.81
C VAL A 234 8.11 11.70 -14.22
N LEU A 235 7.97 10.66 -15.05
CA LEU A 235 7.39 10.78 -16.38
C LEU A 235 5.93 11.23 -16.33
N CYS A 236 5.13 10.73 -15.39
CA CYS A 236 3.76 11.23 -15.18
C CYS A 236 3.75 12.73 -14.85
N TYR A 237 4.65 13.20 -13.99
CA TYR A 237 4.76 14.63 -13.69
C TYR A 237 5.24 15.44 -14.87
N LEU A 238 6.19 14.93 -15.65
CA LEU A 238 6.64 15.59 -16.86
C LEU A 238 5.49 15.77 -17.86
N VAL A 239 4.67 14.75 -18.05
CA VAL A 239 3.47 14.84 -18.90
C VAL A 239 2.51 15.91 -18.38
N ILE A 240 2.24 15.93 -17.07
CA ILE A 240 1.40 16.95 -16.43
C ILE A 240 1.96 18.36 -16.66
N VAL A 241 3.26 18.57 -16.43
CA VAL A 241 3.91 19.87 -16.58
C VAL A 241 3.89 20.33 -18.04
N VAL A 242 4.15 19.44 -18.99
CA VAL A 242 4.07 19.75 -20.42
C VAL A 242 2.64 20.15 -20.79
N ILE A 243 1.63 19.41 -20.35
CA ILE A 243 0.22 19.76 -20.61
C ILE A 243 -0.14 21.12 -20.01
N ALA A 244 0.27 21.37 -18.75
CA ALA A 244 0.03 22.65 -18.09
C ALA A 244 0.73 23.81 -18.81
N GLN A 245 1.97 23.61 -19.28
CA GLN A 245 2.69 24.63 -20.04
C GLN A 245 2.02 24.93 -21.38
N LEU A 246 1.62 23.91 -22.14
CA LEU A 246 1.00 24.08 -23.46
C LEU A 246 -0.38 24.75 -23.40
N ARG A 247 -1.06 24.70 -22.25
CA ARG A 247 -2.43 25.19 -22.10
C ARG A 247 -2.55 26.48 -21.30
N LEU A 248 -1.65 26.72 -20.35
CA LEU A 248 -1.74 27.86 -19.43
C LEU A 248 -0.49 28.76 -19.45
N ASP A 249 0.53 28.46 -20.28
CA ASP A 249 1.85 29.10 -20.21
C ASP A 249 2.36 29.21 -18.76
N ALA A 250 2.19 28.10 -18.02
CA ALA A 250 2.29 28.07 -16.57
C ALA A 250 3.64 28.59 -16.04
N ILE A 251 4.75 28.26 -16.71
CA ILE A 251 6.09 28.69 -16.30
C ILE A 251 6.26 30.20 -16.53
N THR A 252 5.85 30.71 -17.69
CA THR A 252 6.02 32.12 -18.06
C THR A 252 5.21 33.03 -17.15
N SER A 253 3.97 32.63 -16.86
CA SER A 253 3.05 33.36 -15.98
C SER A 253 3.48 33.33 -14.50
N ILE A 254 4.04 32.22 -14.01
CA ILE A 254 4.63 32.15 -12.66
C ILE A 254 5.87 33.05 -12.57
N ILE A 255 6.75 33.04 -13.58
CA ILE A 255 7.96 33.88 -13.58
C ILE A 255 7.62 35.38 -13.63
N GLN A 256 6.58 35.77 -14.37
CA GLN A 256 6.15 37.17 -14.46
C GLN A 256 5.44 37.69 -13.20
N SER A 257 5.00 36.79 -12.31
CA SER A 257 4.30 37.14 -11.07
C SER A 257 5.21 37.11 -9.82
N LEU A 258 6.49 36.75 -9.98
CA LEU A 258 7.55 36.84 -8.98
C LEU A 258 8.30 38.18 -9.11
#